data_AF-A0A7C2RIE7-F1
#
_entry.id   AF-A0A7C2RIE7-F1
#
_cell.length_a   1.000
_cell.length_b   1.000
_cell.length_c   1.000
_cell.angle_alpha   90.00
_cell.angle_beta   90.00
_cell.angle_gamma   90.00
#
_symmetry.space_group_name_H-M   'P 1'
#
loop_
_entity.id
_entity.type
_entity.pdbx_description
1 polymer ?
#
loop_
_entity_poly.entity_id
_entity_poly.type
_entity_poly.pdbx_seq_one_letter_code
_entity_poly.pdbx_strand_id
1 'polypeptide(L)' 'MKTKNLTLSILLFVLIIVLVNLLSEQYFFRLDLTENRRYTLSKATKNILKDLDEPITVKAYFSEDIPPS' A
#
# COMPACT_ATOMS: atom_id res chain seq x y z
N MET A 1 6.11 -15.09 -38.56
CA MET A 1 5.98 -13.66 -38.15
C MET A 1 5.11 -13.44 -36.90
N LYS A 2 4.01 -14.17 -36.67
CA LYS A 2 3.16 -14.00 -35.47
C LYS A 2 3.84 -14.29 -34.13
N THR A 3 4.78 -15.25 -34.09
CA THR A 3 5.48 -15.67 -32.87
C THR A 3 6.43 -14.61 -32.32
N LYS A 4 7.11 -13.84 -33.18
CA LYS A 4 8.02 -12.76 -32.75
C LYS A 4 7.29 -11.66 -31.97
N ASN A 5 6.06 -11.33 -32.37
CA ASN A 5 5.24 -10.35 -31.67
C ASN A 5 4.78 -10.89 -30.31
N LEU A 6 4.42 -12.17 -30.24
CA LEU A 6 4.06 -12.82 -28.98
C LEU A 6 5.24 -12.89 -28.01
N THR A 7 6.43 -13.26 -28.48
CA THR A 7 7.66 -13.27 -27.66
C THR A 7 8.00 -11.88 -27.15
N LEU A 8 7.89 -10.85 -27.99
CA LEU A 8 8.13 -9.46 -27.59
C LEU A 8 7.10 -9.00 -26.54
N SER A 9 5.82 -9.32 -26.73
CA SER A 9 4.77 -9.00 -25.74
C SER A 9 5.02 -9.70 -24.41
N ILE A 10 5.43 -10.97 -24.41
CA ILE A 10 5.76 -11.70 -23.18
C ILE A 10 6.96 -11.07 -22.48
N LEU A 11 8.02 -10.74 -23.22
CA LEU A 11 9.22 -10.13 -22.65
C LEU A 11 8.89 -8.76 -22.02
N LEU A 12 8.08 -7.96 -22.70
CA LEU A 12 7.65 -6.65 -22.22
C LEU A 12 6.75 -6.79 -20.98
N PHE A 13 5.87 -7.78 -20.95
CA PHE A 13 5.04 -8.07 -19.78
C PHE A 13 5.89 -8.47 -18.55
N VAL A 14 6.87 -9.36 -18.72
CA VAL A 14 7.81 -9.73 -17.66
C VAL A 14 8.60 -8.51 -17.17
N LEU A 15 9.08 -7.67 -18.09
CA LEU A 15 9.78 -6.44 -17.74
C LEU A 15 8.90 -5.50 -16.89
N ILE A 16 7.62 -5.33 -17.24
CA ILE A 16 6.67 -4.54 -16.44
C ILE A 16 6.53 -5.13 -15.04
N ILE A 17 6.35 -6.45 -14.90
CA ILE A 17 6.22 -7.10 -13.59
C ILE A 17 7.45 -6.83 -12.73
N VAL A 18 8.66 -6.97 -13.29
CA VAL A 18 9.90 -6.70 -12.57
C VAL A 18 9.96 -5.24 -12.11
N LEU A 19 9.64 -4.29 -12.99
CA LEU A 19 9.62 -2.87 -12.63
C LEU A 19 8.58 -2.57 -11.54
N VAL A 20 7.38 -3.14 -11.62
CA VAL A 20 6.35 -2.99 -10.59
C VAL A 20 6.82 -3.56 -9.26
N ASN A 21 7.51 -4.70 -9.25
CA ASN A 21 8.03 -5.31 -8.03
C ASN A 21 9.10 -4.44 -7.37
N LEU A 22 10.06 -3.91 -8.15
CA LEU A 22 11.08 -2.99 -7.64
C LEU A 22 10.45 -1.69 -7.10
N LEU A 23 9.46 -1.13 -7.81
CA LEU A 23 8.74 0.04 -7.33
C LEU A 23 7.91 -0.26 -6.08
N SER A 24 7.43 -1.50 -5.91
CA SER A 24 6.66 -1.89 -4.73
C SER A 24 7.49 -1.92 -3.44
N GLU A 25 8.82 -2.08 -3.52
CA GLU A 25 9.69 -1.95 -2.35
C GLU A 25 9.79 -0.50 -1.87
N GLN A 26 9.82 0.46 -2.82
CA GLN A 26 9.96 1.88 -2.50
C GLN A 26 8.61 2.55 -2.16
N TYR A 27 7.53 2.15 -2.86
CA TYR A 27 6.20 2.73 -2.70
C TYR A 27 5.28 1.74 -2.01
N PHE A 28 5.22 1.81 -0.68
CA PHE A 28 4.33 0.94 0.11
C PHE A 28 2.86 1.38 -0.04
N PHE A 29 2.10 0.61 -0.81
CA PHE A 29 0.67 0.81 -0.98
C PHE A 29 -0.12 -0.23 -0.18
N ARG A 30 -0.88 0.21 0.83
CA ARG A 30 -1.73 -0.66 1.66
C ARG A 30 -3.20 -0.37 1.41
N LEU A 31 -3.89 -1.32 0.80
CA LEU A 31 -5.35 -1.29 0.67
C LEU A 31 -5.99 -2.03 1.84
N ASP A 32 -6.96 -1.39 2.48
CA ASP A 32 -7.82 -2.03 3.48
C ASP A 32 -9.01 -2.69 2.78
N LEU A 33 -8.93 -4.02 2.64
CA LEU A 33 -9.98 -4.85 2.03
C LEU A 33 -10.94 -5.47 3.06
N THR A 34 -10.89 -5.02 4.32
CA THR A 34 -11.79 -5.56 5.36
C THR A 34 -13.22 -5.07 5.14
N GLU A 35 -14.19 -5.92 5.52
CA GLU A 35 -15.64 -5.71 5.30
C GLU A 35 -16.14 -4.32 5.72
N ASN A 36 -15.55 -3.76 6.79
CA ASN A 36 -15.89 -2.43 7.32
C ASN A 36 -14.71 -1.45 7.35
N ARG A 37 -13.64 -1.70 6.57
CA ARG A 37 -12.40 -0.90 6.58
C ARG A 37 -11.88 -0.63 8.00
N ARG A 38 -11.84 -1.68 8.82
CA ARG A 38 -11.54 -1.60 10.25
C ARG A 38 -10.13 -1.08 10.55
N TYR A 39 -9.22 -1.10 9.56
CA TYR A 39 -7.86 -0.58 9.66
C TYR A 39 -7.71 0.81 9.04
N THR A 40 -8.82 1.43 8.61
CA THR A 40 -8.86 2.77 8.03
C THR A 40 -9.65 3.71 8.94
N LEU A 41 -9.17 4.94 9.13
CA LEU A 41 -9.91 5.95 9.88
C LEU A 41 -11.28 6.25 9.22
N SER A 42 -12.31 6.31 10.06
CA SER A 42 -13.65 6.69 9.64
C SER A 42 -13.69 8.12 9.07
N LYS A 43 -14.71 8.43 8.28
CA LYS A 43 -14.90 9.80 7.76
C LYS A 43 -15.06 10.81 8.91
N ALA A 44 -15.80 10.47 9.95
CA ALA A 44 -16.00 11.33 11.12
C ALA A 44 -14.67 11.66 11.81
N THR A 45 -13.83 10.65 12.06
CA THR A 45 -12.50 10.84 12.66
C THR A 45 -11.61 11.72 11.79
N LYS A 46 -11.61 11.52 10.46
CA LYS A 46 -10.85 12.36 9.53
C LYS A 46 -11.30 13.82 9.55
N ASN A 47 -12.60 14.09 9.70
CA ASN A 47 -13.10 15.46 9.78
C ASN A 47 -12.63 16.14 11.08
N ILE A 48 -12.76 15.46 12.22
CA ILE A 48 -12.27 15.97 13.51
C ILE A 48 -10.77 16.30 13.41
N LEU A 49 -9.95 15.40 12.86
CA LEU A 49 -8.51 15.60 12.73
C LEU A 49 -8.12 16.74 11.77
N LYS A 50 -8.98 17.11 10.82
CA LYS A 50 -8.72 18.23 9.89
C LYS A 50 -8.94 19.59 10.54
N ASP A 51 -9.81 19.65 11.53
CA ASP A 51 -10.20 20.89 12.21
C ASP A 51 -9.33 21.17 13.46
N LEU A 52 -8.29 20.35 13.71
CA LEU A 52 -7.32 20.59 14.78
C LEU A 52 -6.22 21.55 14.30
N ASP A 53 -6.14 22.72 14.95
CA ASP A 53 -5.10 23.72 14.70
C ASP A 53 -3.78 23.41 15.43
N GLU A 54 -3.84 22.63 16.52
CA GLU A 54 -2.68 22.28 17.32
C GLU A 54 -2.08 20.91 16.95
N PRO A 55 -0.75 20.75 17.05
CA PRO A 55 -0.09 19.47 16.74
C PRO A 55 -0.46 18.39 17.76
N ILE A 56 -0.83 17.21 17.25
CA ILE A 56 -1.10 16.03 18.07
C ILE A 56 0.15 15.17 18.26
N THR A 57 0.33 14.65 19.48
CA THR A 57 1.38 13.66 19.77
C THR A 57 0.84 12.25 19.63
N VAL A 58 1.38 11.49 18.67
CA VAL A 58 1.07 10.06 18.50
C VAL A 58 2.12 9.24 19.25
N LYS A 59 1.68 8.43 20.22
CA LYS A 59 2.54 7.48 20.93
C LYS A 59 2.24 6.07 20.45
N ALA A 60 3.24 5.40 19.89
CA ALA A 60 3.17 4.01 19.49
C ALA A 60 4.09 3.18 20.39
N TYR A 61 3.63 2.00 20.78
CA TYR A 61 4.37 1.05 21.60
C TYR A 61 4.69 -0.17 20.74
N PHE A 62 5.96 -0.58 20.73
CA PHE A 62 6.45 -1.75 20.02
C PHE A 62 7.20 -2.63 21.02
N SER A 63 7.00 -3.94 20.95
CA SER A 63 7.81 -4.95 21.66
C SER A 63 8.29 -5.99 20.67
N GLU A 64 9.42 -6.64 20.95
CA GLU A 64 9.99 -7.66 20.05
C GLU A 64 9.09 -8.90 19.93
N ASP A 65 8.35 -9.24 20.99
CA ASP A 65 7.48 -10.43 21.07
C ASP A 65 6.04 -10.21 20.56
N ILE A 66 5.77 -9.18 19.75
CA ILE A 66 4.41 -8.99 19.21
C ILE A 66 4.21 -10.00 18.07
N PRO A 67 3.19 -10.89 18.15
CA PRO A 67 2.86 -11.75 17.03
C PRO A 67 2.61 -10.90 15.78
N PRO A 68 3.15 -11.28 14.60
CA PRO A 68 2.90 -10.54 13.39
C PRO A 68 1.39 -10.48 13.11
N SER A 69 0.86 -9.26 13.00
CA SER A 69 -0.54 -8.95 12.70
C SER A 69 -0.81 -8.89 11.20
#